data_AF-K0XN13-F1
#
_entry.id   AF-K0XN13-F1
#
_cell.length_a   1.000
_cell.length_b   1.000
_cell.length_c   1.000
_cell.angle_alpha   90.00
_cell.angle_beta   90.00
_cell.angle_gamma   90.00
#
_symmetry.space_group_name_H-M   'P 1'
#
loop_
_entity.id
_entity.type
_entity.pdbx_description
1 polymer ?
#
loop_
_entity_poly.entity_id
_entity_poly.type
_entity_poly.pdbx_seq_one_letter_code
_entity_poly.pdbx_strand_id
1 'polypeptide(L)'
;MRIERISTNQIRCTLSNVDLENRNLNVVELAYGSDNAKALFQEMLSKASYEVGFDADDSPLMIEAVPLSNESIIIYVTKVDDPDELDTRFAKFSPTMADDVFASFDMKFNNLLEGALDLDETDKSEEQESYLRAYSFDTLDELIEAAKAVKIYSGENTLYKDEVNKRFILVLKKNENKKDFASAANILSEYGVKLSATAFSEDYYKEHFKVMVKENAISQISKI
;
A
#
# COMPACT_ATOMS: atom_id res chain seq x y z
N MET A 1 9.30 19.07 -17.81
CA MET A 1 9.00 17.90 -16.96
C MET A 1 9.80 16.70 -17.43
N ARG A 2 10.47 16.00 -16.51
CA ARG A 2 11.23 14.75 -16.75
C ARG A 2 10.60 13.60 -15.95
N ILE A 3 10.45 12.43 -16.56
CA ILE A 3 9.89 11.22 -15.94
C ILE A 3 10.94 10.12 -15.98
N GLU A 4 11.09 9.41 -14.87
CA GLU A 4 12.02 8.30 -14.72
C GLU A 4 11.34 7.14 -14.02
N ARG A 5 11.53 5.93 -14.55
CA ARG A 5 11.04 4.71 -13.90
C ARG A 5 12.01 4.29 -12.81
N ILE A 6 11.50 4.18 -11.59
CA ILE A 6 12.27 3.67 -10.45
C ILE A 6 12.05 2.16 -10.32
N SER A 7 10.81 1.71 -10.50
CA SER A 7 10.46 0.29 -10.49
C SER A 7 9.23 0.01 -11.37
N THR A 8 8.68 -1.20 -11.33
CA THR A 8 7.39 -1.51 -11.96
C THR A 8 6.24 -0.75 -11.32
N ASN A 9 6.36 -0.41 -10.02
CA ASN A 9 5.31 0.14 -9.19
C ASN A 9 5.59 1.59 -8.78
N GLN A 10 6.72 2.18 -9.21
CA GLN A 10 7.09 3.52 -8.81
C GLN A 10 7.77 4.29 -9.96
N ILE A 11 7.35 5.54 -10.13
CA ILE A 11 7.98 6.52 -11.01
C ILE A 11 8.41 7.75 -10.21
N ARG A 12 9.47 8.40 -10.71
CA ARG A 12 9.95 9.69 -10.24
C ARG A 12 9.75 10.71 -11.34
N CYS A 13 9.10 11.81 -10.99
CA CYS A 13 8.88 12.93 -11.89
C CYS A 13 9.56 14.18 -11.32
N THR A 14 10.24 14.93 -12.17
CA THR A 14 10.89 16.18 -11.80
C THR A 14 10.28 17.31 -12.61
N LEU A 15 9.75 18.29 -11.88
CA LEU A 15 9.20 19.52 -12.44
C LEU A 15 10.12 20.68 -12.09
N SER A 16 10.48 21.44 -13.11
CA SER A 16 11.22 22.69 -12.96
C SER A 16 10.29 23.85 -12.61
N ASN A 17 10.85 24.97 -12.12
CA ASN A 17 10.08 26.18 -11.88
C ASN A 17 9.28 26.64 -13.12
N VAL A 18 9.93 26.57 -14.30
CA VAL A 18 9.28 26.89 -15.59
C VAL A 18 8.09 25.96 -15.88
N ASP A 19 8.15 24.68 -15.48
CA ASP A 19 7.04 23.75 -15.68
C ASP A 19 5.84 24.08 -14.78
N LEU A 20 6.10 24.61 -13.57
CA LEU A 20 5.10 25.03 -12.59
C LEU A 20 4.47 26.38 -12.96
N GLU A 21 5.29 27.37 -13.34
CA GLU A 21 4.84 28.70 -13.77
C GLU A 21 3.95 28.63 -15.01
N ASN A 22 4.33 27.84 -16.02
CA ASN A 22 3.53 27.68 -17.25
C ASN A 22 2.14 27.07 -16.99
N ARG A 23 1.95 26.45 -15.83
CA ARG A 23 0.70 25.78 -15.45
C ARG A 23 -0.03 26.48 -14.29
N ASN A 24 0.45 27.65 -13.85
CA ASN A 24 -0.06 28.38 -12.69
C ASN A 24 -0.16 27.50 -11.42
N LEU A 25 0.75 26.55 -11.24
CA LEU A 25 0.71 25.62 -10.11
C LEU A 25 1.63 26.08 -8.98
N ASN A 26 1.05 26.21 -7.79
CA ASN A 26 1.80 26.41 -6.56
C ASN A 26 1.99 25.06 -5.83
N VAL A 27 3.11 24.88 -5.12
CA VAL A 27 3.38 23.70 -4.28
C VAL A 27 2.23 23.46 -3.28
N VAL A 28 1.61 24.54 -2.81
CA VAL A 28 0.43 24.50 -1.94
C VAL A 28 -0.79 23.90 -2.66
N GLU A 29 -1.02 24.24 -3.93
CA GLU A 29 -2.17 23.72 -4.69
C GLU A 29 -2.04 22.23 -5.05
N LEU A 30 -0.81 21.74 -5.22
CA LEU A 30 -0.55 20.31 -5.39
C LEU A 30 -0.97 19.52 -4.14
N ALA A 31 -0.79 20.09 -2.94
CA ALA A 31 -1.19 19.47 -1.68
C ALA A 31 -2.70 19.48 -1.45
N TYR A 32 -3.45 20.42 -2.04
CA TYR A 32 -4.91 20.53 -1.87
C TYR A 32 -5.72 19.93 -3.03
N GLY A 33 -5.06 19.37 -4.05
CA GLY A 33 -5.73 18.68 -5.14
C GLY A 33 -6.61 19.60 -6.00
N SER A 34 -6.12 20.78 -6.35
CA SER A 34 -6.81 21.69 -7.29
C SER A 34 -7.08 21.01 -8.64
N ASP A 35 -8.03 21.51 -9.42
CA ASP A 35 -8.32 20.96 -10.76
C ASP A 35 -7.09 21.00 -11.68
N ASN A 36 -6.25 22.04 -11.53
CA ASN A 36 -4.98 22.16 -12.24
C ASN A 36 -3.98 21.05 -11.81
N ALA A 37 -3.94 20.71 -10.52
CA ALA A 37 -3.09 19.63 -10.02
C ALA A 37 -3.53 18.27 -10.56
N LYS A 38 -4.84 18.00 -10.59
CA LYS A 38 -5.41 16.77 -11.18
C LYS A 38 -5.04 16.63 -12.66
N ALA A 39 -5.17 17.72 -13.43
CA ALA A 39 -4.80 17.74 -14.84
C ALA A 39 -3.31 17.43 -15.04
N LEU A 40 -2.44 17.98 -14.19
CA LEU A 40 -1.00 17.67 -14.22
C LEU A 40 -0.72 16.20 -13.95
N PHE A 41 -1.36 15.60 -12.95
CA PHE A 41 -1.14 14.17 -12.64
C PHE A 41 -1.63 13.27 -13.77
N GLN A 42 -2.77 13.58 -14.40
CA GLN A 42 -3.24 12.86 -15.59
C GLN A 42 -2.26 12.95 -16.76
N GLU A 43 -1.72 14.14 -17.02
CA GLU A 43 -0.68 14.36 -18.05
C GLU A 43 0.58 13.54 -17.73
N MET A 44 1.02 13.59 -16.47
CA MET A 44 2.20 12.87 -15.98
C MET A 44 2.04 11.35 -16.11
N LEU A 45 0.91 10.79 -15.70
CA LEU A 45 0.62 9.36 -15.80
C LEU A 45 0.51 8.90 -17.25
N SER A 46 -0.18 9.69 -18.10
CA SER A 46 -0.28 9.41 -19.54
C SER A 46 1.11 9.37 -20.19
N LYS A 47 1.95 10.34 -19.85
CA LYS A 47 3.33 10.43 -20.35
C LYS A 47 4.21 9.31 -19.79
N ALA A 48 4.03 8.92 -18.53
CA ALA A 48 4.76 7.81 -17.92
C ALA A 48 4.39 6.45 -18.55
N SER A 49 3.11 6.25 -18.89
CA SER A 49 2.66 5.07 -19.63
C SER A 49 3.34 5.00 -21.00
N TYR A 50 3.35 6.11 -21.75
CA TYR A 50 3.97 6.16 -23.08
C TYR A 50 5.51 6.05 -23.07
N GLU A 51 6.19 6.79 -22.19
CA GLU A 51 7.66 6.90 -22.22
C GLU A 51 8.37 5.77 -21.48
N VAL A 52 7.79 5.28 -20.37
CA VAL A 52 8.47 4.32 -19.50
C VAL A 52 7.65 3.05 -19.21
N GLY A 53 6.47 2.92 -19.81
CA GLY A 53 5.59 1.76 -19.63
C GLY A 53 5.08 1.64 -18.20
N PHE A 54 4.84 2.76 -17.52
CA PHE A 54 4.15 2.80 -16.24
C PHE A 54 2.66 2.94 -16.50
N ASP A 55 1.95 1.81 -16.53
CA ASP A 55 0.48 1.82 -16.57
C ASP A 55 -0.08 2.08 -15.18
N ALA A 56 -1.21 2.74 -15.04
CA ALA A 56 -1.85 3.01 -13.75
C ALA A 56 -3.20 2.29 -13.71
N ASP A 57 -3.13 0.96 -13.74
CA ASP A 57 -4.21 -0.03 -13.93
C ASP A 57 -5.37 0.07 -12.89
N ASP A 58 -6.02 1.22 -12.76
CA ASP A 58 -7.02 1.59 -11.73
C ASP A 58 -6.59 1.35 -10.27
N SER A 59 -5.30 1.06 -10.05
CA SER A 59 -4.73 0.89 -8.72
C SER A 59 -4.62 2.22 -7.99
N PRO A 60 -4.95 2.29 -6.68
CA PRO A 60 -4.71 3.49 -5.87
C PRO A 60 -3.26 3.97 -5.99
N LEU A 61 -3.04 5.27 -6.03
CA LEU A 61 -1.70 5.86 -6.18
C LEU A 61 -1.36 6.72 -4.96
N MET A 62 -0.18 6.49 -4.38
CA MET A 62 0.42 7.38 -3.38
C MET A 62 1.32 8.37 -4.09
N ILE A 63 1.11 9.65 -3.78
CA ILE A 63 1.84 10.76 -4.36
C ILE A 63 2.62 11.44 -3.24
N GLU A 64 3.94 11.46 -3.36
CA GLU A 64 4.83 12.16 -2.44
C GLU A 64 5.55 13.26 -3.18
N ALA A 65 5.48 14.48 -2.66
CA ALA A 65 6.11 15.64 -3.30
C ALA A 65 7.21 16.20 -2.40
N VAL A 66 8.43 16.28 -2.95
CA VAL A 66 9.62 16.81 -2.26
C VAL A 66 10.06 18.09 -2.96
N PRO A 67 9.94 19.26 -2.31
CA PRO A 67 10.44 20.51 -2.86
C PRO A 67 11.98 20.51 -2.87
N LEU A 68 12.56 21.07 -3.93
CA LEU A 68 14.00 21.26 -4.12
C LEU A 68 14.34 22.77 -4.08
N SER A 69 15.64 23.08 -4.01
CA SER A 69 16.14 24.44 -4.26
C SER A 69 15.74 24.94 -5.65
N ASN A 70 15.53 26.25 -5.79
CA ASN A 70 15.12 26.93 -7.03
C ASN A 70 13.67 26.62 -7.49
N GLU A 71 12.73 26.49 -6.55
CA GLU A 71 11.30 26.34 -6.85
C GLU A 71 11.00 25.13 -7.77
N SER A 72 11.83 24.09 -7.68
CA SER A 72 11.60 22.82 -8.39
C SER A 72 11.02 21.79 -7.44
N ILE A 73 10.31 20.80 -7.98
CA ILE A 73 9.66 19.75 -7.17
C ILE A 73 9.90 18.38 -7.78
N ILE A 74 10.21 17.41 -6.92
CA ILE A 74 10.23 16.00 -7.27
C ILE A 74 8.92 15.39 -6.77
N ILE A 75 8.26 14.63 -7.63
CA ILE A 75 7.05 13.89 -7.31
C ILE A 75 7.36 12.41 -7.48
N TYR A 76 7.15 11.63 -6.43
CA TYR A 76 7.14 10.18 -6.47
C TYR A 76 5.69 9.72 -6.59
N VAL A 77 5.43 8.87 -7.57
CA VAL A 77 4.13 8.22 -7.74
C VAL A 77 4.35 6.73 -7.56
N THR A 78 3.67 6.16 -6.57
CA THR A 78 3.78 4.76 -6.20
C THR A 78 2.40 4.11 -6.32
N LYS A 79 2.31 2.97 -7.00
CA LYS A 79 1.11 2.13 -6.96
C LYS A 79 0.95 1.58 -5.55
N VAL A 80 -0.18 1.89 -4.93
CA VAL A 80 -0.56 1.44 -3.60
C VAL A 80 -1.41 0.19 -3.77
N ASP A 81 -0.89 -0.89 -3.21
CA ASP A 81 -1.51 -2.21 -3.24
C ASP A 81 -2.69 -2.34 -2.26
N ASP A 82 -2.71 -1.55 -1.18
CA ASP A 82 -3.71 -1.58 -0.12
C ASP A 82 -3.89 -0.16 0.47
N PRO A 83 -4.94 0.60 0.11
CA PRO A 83 -5.15 1.97 0.56
C PRO A 83 -5.46 2.07 2.08
N ASP A 84 -5.94 1.00 2.70
CA ASP A 84 -6.28 0.95 4.14
C ASP A 84 -5.03 0.85 5.05
N GLU A 85 -3.83 0.60 4.49
CA GLU A 85 -2.58 0.62 5.26
C GLU A 85 -2.09 2.04 5.61
N LEU A 86 -2.72 3.08 5.04
CA LEU A 86 -2.40 4.48 5.33
C LEU A 86 -3.03 4.97 6.66
N ASP A 87 -4.01 4.27 7.23
CA ASP A 87 -4.98 4.85 8.18
C ASP A 87 -4.75 4.62 9.70
N THR A 88 -3.53 4.38 10.23
CA THR A 88 -3.38 4.44 11.72
C THR A 88 -2.02 4.86 12.28
N ARG A 89 -0.93 4.77 11.53
CA ARG A 89 0.42 5.07 12.06
C ARG A 89 0.90 6.51 11.83
N PHE A 90 0.39 7.21 10.82
CA PHE A 90 0.75 8.62 10.59
C PHE A 90 -0.16 9.63 11.29
N ALA A 91 -1.39 9.25 11.65
CA ALA A 91 -2.34 10.15 12.30
C ALA A 91 -1.96 10.52 13.76
N LYS A 92 -1.00 9.84 14.40
CA LYS A 92 -0.75 9.99 15.86
C LYS A 92 0.62 10.50 16.27
N PHE A 93 1.54 10.78 15.35
CA PHE A 93 2.91 11.21 15.71
C PHE A 93 3.35 12.59 15.23
N SER A 94 2.45 13.42 14.68
CA SER A 94 2.76 14.83 14.46
C SER A 94 2.12 15.70 15.54
N PRO A 95 2.87 16.22 16.52
CA PRO A 95 2.34 17.23 17.41
C PRO A 95 2.27 18.56 16.66
N THR A 96 1.03 19.05 16.53
CA THR A 96 0.62 20.45 16.30
C THR A 96 0.84 21.05 14.91
N MET A 97 -0.25 21.56 14.32
CA MET A 97 -0.41 22.27 13.03
C MET A 97 -0.80 21.44 11.79
N ALA A 98 -1.24 20.19 11.93
CA ALA A 98 -1.70 19.35 10.80
C ALA A 98 -3.20 18.96 10.85
N ASP A 99 -3.94 19.35 11.89
CA ASP A 99 -5.33 18.89 12.10
C ASP A 99 -6.32 19.41 11.04
N ASP A 100 -6.14 20.61 10.49
CA ASP A 100 -7.08 21.15 9.48
C ASP A 100 -6.81 20.64 8.06
N VAL A 101 -5.59 20.16 7.77
CA VAL A 101 -5.19 19.77 6.41
C VAL A 101 -5.41 18.28 6.15
N PHE A 102 -5.22 17.44 7.16
CA PHE A 102 -5.41 15.99 7.02
C PHE A 102 -6.89 15.59 7.06
N ALA A 103 -7.69 16.21 7.96
CA ALA A 103 -9.13 15.95 8.04
C ALA A 103 -9.90 16.42 6.78
N SER A 104 -9.40 17.45 6.09
CA SER A 104 -10.02 17.96 4.87
C SER A 104 -9.71 17.13 3.61
N PHE A 105 -8.71 16.25 3.65
CA PHE A 105 -8.41 15.31 2.58
C PHE A 105 -9.36 14.10 2.64
N ASP A 106 -9.63 13.60 3.85
CA ASP A 106 -10.49 12.45 4.11
C ASP A 106 -11.99 12.77 3.91
N MET A 107 -12.44 13.97 4.30
CA MET A 107 -13.82 14.39 4.01
C MET A 107 -14.08 14.66 2.52
N LYS A 108 -13.08 15.13 1.75
CA LYS A 108 -13.32 15.51 0.34
C LYS A 108 -13.32 14.34 -0.64
N PHE A 109 -12.66 13.23 -0.33
CA PHE A 109 -12.82 12.00 -1.12
C PHE A 109 -14.23 11.41 -0.95
N ASN A 110 -14.78 11.47 0.27
CA ASN A 110 -16.16 11.09 0.55
C ASN A 110 -17.18 12.03 -0.15
N ASN A 111 -16.92 13.34 -0.17
CA ASN A 111 -17.81 14.31 -0.84
C ASN A 111 -17.73 14.33 -2.39
N LEU A 112 -16.68 13.78 -3.02
CA LEU A 112 -16.61 13.66 -4.49
C LEU A 112 -17.47 12.50 -5.02
N LEU A 113 -17.88 11.57 -4.14
CA LEU A 113 -18.73 10.42 -4.46
C LEU A 113 -20.23 10.64 -4.12
N GLU A 114 -20.56 11.76 -3.48
CA GLU A 114 -21.86 12.04 -2.87
C GLU A 114 -22.95 12.52 -3.87
N GLY A 115 -22.64 12.56 -5.17
CA GLY A 115 -23.56 13.06 -6.20
C GLY A 115 -24.49 12.03 -6.84
N ALA A 116 -24.39 10.75 -6.47
CA ALA A 116 -25.18 9.67 -7.08
C ALA A 116 -25.59 8.61 -6.05
N LEU A 117 -26.39 9.00 -5.05
CA LEU A 117 -27.10 8.05 -4.18
C LEU A 117 -28.53 8.55 -3.95
N ASP A 118 -29.42 8.25 -4.89
CA ASP A 118 -30.80 7.94 -4.53
C ASP A 118 -30.91 6.41 -4.39
N LEU A 119 -31.25 6.05 -3.17
CA LEU A 119 -31.46 4.74 -2.56
C LEU A 119 -32.10 3.68 -3.48
N ASP A 120 -31.39 2.57 -3.68
CA ASP A 120 -31.98 1.24 -3.54
C ASP A 120 -30.96 0.32 -2.85
N GLU A 121 -31.35 -0.20 -1.69
CA GLU A 121 -30.58 -1.15 -0.89
C GLU A 121 -30.51 -2.49 -1.62
N THR A 122 -29.46 -2.75 -2.40
CA THR A 122 -28.92 -4.08 -2.73
C THR A 122 -27.60 -3.91 -3.50
N ASP A 123 -26.61 -4.76 -3.21
CA ASP A 123 -25.26 -4.79 -3.80
C ASP A 123 -24.26 -3.69 -3.38
N LYS A 124 -23.69 -3.85 -2.18
CA LYS A 124 -22.35 -3.31 -1.87
C LYS A 124 -21.32 -4.09 -2.67
N SER A 125 -20.71 -3.44 -3.66
CA SER A 125 -19.57 -3.95 -4.42
C SER A 125 -18.46 -4.40 -3.48
N GLU A 126 -18.09 -5.68 -3.58
CA GLU A 126 -16.96 -6.29 -2.90
C GLU A 126 -15.66 -5.62 -3.33
N GLU A 127 -15.12 -4.74 -2.47
CA GLU A 127 -13.74 -4.27 -2.52
C GLU A 127 -12.80 -5.48 -2.60
N GLN A 128 -11.98 -5.55 -3.66
CA GLN A 128 -10.99 -6.60 -3.89
C GLN A 128 -9.82 -6.46 -2.90
N GLU A 129 -10.03 -6.75 -1.62
CA GLU A 129 -8.93 -7.04 -0.68
C GLU A 129 -8.12 -8.22 -1.25
N SER A 130 -6.79 -8.07 -1.31
CA SER A 130 -5.88 -9.15 -1.71
C SER A 130 -6.18 -10.43 -0.93
N TYR A 131 -6.39 -11.53 -1.66
CA TYR A 131 -6.64 -12.85 -1.09
C TYR A 131 -5.44 -13.37 -0.27
N LEU A 132 -4.24 -12.80 -0.42
CA LEU A 132 -3.02 -13.24 0.26
C LEU A 132 -2.31 -12.07 0.96
N ARG A 133 -1.79 -12.33 2.15
CA ARG A 133 -0.82 -11.46 2.86
C ARG A 133 0.41 -12.26 3.26
N ALA A 134 1.60 -11.70 3.07
CA ALA A 134 2.87 -12.38 3.37
C ALA A 134 3.79 -11.51 4.22
N TYR A 135 4.44 -12.13 5.21
CA TYR A 135 5.33 -11.46 6.18
C TYR A 135 6.63 -12.22 6.28
N SER A 136 7.75 -11.50 6.26
CA SER A 136 9.09 -12.05 6.43
C SER A 136 9.68 -11.74 7.80
N PHE A 137 10.36 -12.71 8.37
CA PHE A 137 11.00 -12.66 9.69
C PHE A 137 12.46 -13.09 9.56
N ASP A 138 13.35 -12.44 10.32
CA ASP A 138 14.78 -12.72 10.27
C ASP A 138 15.14 -13.95 11.12
N THR A 139 14.41 -14.16 12.20
CA THR A 139 14.64 -15.29 13.12
C THR A 139 13.38 -16.12 13.35
N LEU A 140 13.59 -17.37 13.78
CA LEU A 140 12.48 -18.24 14.17
C LEU A 140 11.82 -17.73 15.47
N ASP A 141 12.61 -17.10 16.36
CA ASP A 141 12.10 -16.56 17.62
C ASP A 141 11.11 -15.40 17.39
N GLU A 142 11.41 -14.48 16.47
CA GLU A 142 10.48 -13.42 16.06
C GLU A 142 9.16 -13.99 15.51
N LEU A 143 9.24 -15.01 14.66
CA LEU A 143 8.08 -15.71 14.13
C LEU A 143 7.24 -16.35 15.25
N ILE A 144 7.90 -16.97 16.25
CA ILE A 144 7.23 -17.59 17.39
C ILE A 144 6.50 -16.55 18.23
N GLU A 145 7.15 -15.43 18.53
CA GLU A 145 6.51 -14.32 19.27
C GLU A 145 5.32 -13.75 18.51
N ALA A 146 5.48 -13.52 17.20
CA ALA A 146 4.42 -13.06 16.33
C ALA A 146 3.22 -14.03 16.32
N ALA A 147 3.48 -15.34 16.18
CA ALA A 147 2.44 -16.36 16.20
C ALA A 147 1.70 -16.43 17.55
N LYS A 148 2.41 -16.26 18.66
CA LYS A 148 1.82 -16.19 20.02
C LYS A 148 0.94 -14.94 20.18
N ALA A 149 1.34 -13.81 19.62
CA ALA A 149 0.60 -12.55 19.67
C ALA A 149 -0.72 -12.60 18.89
N VAL A 150 -0.75 -13.27 17.72
CA VAL A 150 -1.97 -13.44 16.91
C VAL A 150 -3.06 -14.24 17.64
N LYS A 151 -2.67 -15.16 18.54
CA LYS A 151 -3.54 -16.07 19.32
C LYS A 151 -4.34 -17.06 18.48
N ILE A 152 -5.32 -16.58 17.72
CA ILE A 152 -6.24 -17.41 16.93
C ILE A 152 -6.47 -16.74 15.58
N TYR A 153 -6.19 -17.49 14.52
CA TYR A 153 -6.52 -17.13 13.15
C TYR A 153 -7.14 -18.35 12.47
N SER A 154 -8.33 -18.18 11.89
CA SER A 154 -9.10 -19.29 11.32
C SER A 154 -8.85 -19.53 9.83
N GLY A 155 -8.16 -18.60 9.15
CA GLY A 155 -7.79 -18.74 7.75
C GLY A 155 -6.59 -19.64 7.51
N GLU A 156 -6.43 -20.10 6.27
CA GLU A 156 -5.29 -20.93 5.88
C GLU A 156 -4.00 -20.12 6.00
N ASN A 157 -2.98 -20.69 6.64
CA ASN A 157 -1.69 -20.04 6.80
C ASN A 157 -0.54 -21.04 6.68
N THR A 158 0.46 -20.68 5.88
CA THR A 158 1.59 -21.56 5.54
C THR A 158 2.91 -20.83 5.81
N LEU A 159 3.83 -21.53 6.47
CA LEU A 159 5.19 -21.08 6.74
C LEU A 159 6.14 -21.67 5.71
N TYR A 160 6.88 -20.78 5.06
CA TYR A 160 7.95 -21.09 4.14
C TYR A 160 9.30 -20.65 4.70
N LYS A 161 10.36 -21.24 4.19
CA LYS A 161 11.74 -20.84 4.44
C LYS A 161 12.41 -20.46 3.14
N ASP A 162 12.93 -19.25 3.11
CA ASP A 162 13.88 -18.81 2.10
C ASP A 162 15.27 -19.31 2.50
N GLU A 163 15.75 -20.35 1.83
CA GLU A 163 17.05 -20.95 2.10
C GLU A 163 18.22 -20.07 1.62
N VAL A 164 17.98 -19.15 0.68
CA VAL A 164 18.98 -18.24 0.11
C VAL A 164 19.22 -17.07 1.06
N ASN A 165 18.16 -16.34 1.41
CA ASN A 165 18.24 -15.18 2.29
C ASN A 165 18.15 -15.55 3.78
N LYS A 166 17.94 -16.85 4.09
CA LYS A 166 17.78 -17.39 5.45
C LYS A 166 16.64 -16.75 6.24
N ARG A 167 15.56 -16.34 5.57
CA ARG A 167 14.38 -15.73 6.18
C ARG A 167 13.22 -16.71 6.27
N PHE A 168 12.32 -16.45 7.21
CA PHE A 168 11.07 -17.18 7.37
C PHE A 168 9.93 -16.36 6.79
N ILE A 169 9.07 -16.97 5.99
CA ILE A 169 7.98 -16.29 5.31
C ILE A 169 6.66 -16.92 5.71
N LEU A 170 5.80 -16.16 6.38
CA LEU A 170 4.45 -16.57 6.74
C LEU A 170 3.45 -15.98 5.76
N VAL A 171 2.67 -16.84 5.10
CA VAL A 171 1.63 -16.44 4.15
C VAL A 171 0.26 -16.77 4.75
N LEU A 172 -0.65 -15.80 4.78
CA LEU A 172 -2.05 -15.92 5.21
C LEU A 172 -2.99 -15.79 4.02
N LYS A 173 -4.02 -16.64 3.96
CA LYS A 173 -5.08 -16.58 2.97
C LYS A 173 -6.35 -15.99 3.56
N LYS A 174 -6.91 -14.97 2.90
CA LYS A 174 -8.17 -14.35 3.28
C LYS A 174 -9.26 -15.42 3.49
N ASN A 175 -9.92 -15.33 4.63
CA ASN A 175 -11.03 -16.18 5.04
C ASN A 175 -12.32 -15.35 5.11
N GLU A 176 -13.44 -16.01 5.40
CA GLU A 176 -14.75 -15.34 5.53
C GLU A 176 -14.78 -14.33 6.70
N ASN A 177 -13.94 -14.52 7.72
CA ASN A 177 -13.88 -13.67 8.89
C ASN A 177 -12.90 -12.49 8.69
N LYS A 178 -13.33 -11.45 7.98
CA LYS A 178 -12.51 -10.24 7.72
C LYS A 178 -11.82 -9.66 8.97
N LYS A 179 -12.45 -9.75 10.14
CA LYS A 179 -11.91 -9.20 11.40
C LYS A 179 -10.67 -9.94 11.90
N ASP A 180 -10.65 -11.27 11.82
CA ASP A 180 -9.50 -12.04 12.31
C ASP A 180 -8.31 -11.93 11.34
N PHE A 181 -8.56 -11.84 10.03
CA PHE A 181 -7.54 -11.60 9.00
C PHE A 181 -6.87 -10.24 9.17
N ALA A 182 -7.66 -9.16 9.29
CA ALA A 182 -7.14 -7.82 9.52
C ALA A 182 -6.35 -7.74 10.84
N SER A 183 -6.89 -8.32 11.91
CA SER A 183 -6.22 -8.38 13.22
C SER A 183 -4.88 -9.14 13.15
N ALA A 184 -4.87 -10.33 12.55
CA ALA A 184 -3.65 -11.13 12.40
C ALA A 184 -2.59 -10.39 11.57
N ALA A 185 -3.00 -9.79 10.45
CA ALA A 185 -2.12 -9.00 9.59
C ALA A 185 -1.50 -7.80 10.31
N ASN A 186 -2.30 -7.06 11.08
CA ASN A 186 -1.82 -5.91 11.86
C ASN A 186 -0.77 -6.34 12.88
N ILE A 187 -1.04 -7.41 13.62
CA ILE A 187 -0.09 -7.97 14.59
C ILE A 187 1.19 -8.40 13.87
N LEU A 188 1.10 -9.20 12.80
CA LEU A 188 2.28 -9.70 12.10
C LEU A 188 3.14 -8.57 11.49
N SER A 189 2.53 -7.43 11.13
CA SER A 189 3.26 -6.24 10.66
C SER A 189 4.10 -5.55 11.73
N GLU A 190 3.90 -5.87 13.01
CA GLU A 190 4.71 -5.36 14.12
C GLU A 190 5.99 -6.17 14.33
N TYR A 191 5.95 -7.47 14.03
CA TYR A 191 7.06 -8.40 14.28
C TYR A 191 7.86 -8.72 13.02
N GLY A 192 7.26 -8.55 11.84
CA GLY A 192 7.85 -8.92 10.57
C GLY A 192 7.70 -7.85 9.51
N VAL A 193 8.54 -7.94 8.49
CA VAL A 193 8.46 -7.06 7.32
C VAL A 193 7.44 -7.64 6.35
N LYS A 194 6.33 -6.92 6.15
CA LYS A 194 5.34 -7.25 5.12
C LYS A 194 6.06 -7.31 3.75
N LEU A 195 5.89 -8.42 3.04
CA LEU A 195 6.40 -8.57 1.70
C LEU A 195 5.43 -7.89 0.72
N SER A 196 5.95 -7.06 -0.18
CA SER A 196 5.19 -6.51 -1.31
C SER A 196 4.81 -7.67 -2.23
N ALA A 197 3.68 -8.29 -1.93
CA ALA A 197 3.20 -9.49 -2.58
C ALA A 197 1.73 -9.31 -2.95
N THR A 198 1.50 -8.47 -3.95
CA THR A 198 0.25 -8.42 -4.72
C THR A 198 0.37 -9.11 -6.09
N ALA A 199 1.50 -9.75 -6.40
CA ALA A 199 1.70 -10.44 -7.70
C ALA A 199 2.26 -11.87 -7.62
N PHE A 200 2.45 -12.44 -6.42
CA PHE A 200 2.95 -13.81 -6.30
C PHE A 200 1.79 -14.74 -5.95
N SER A 201 1.43 -15.62 -6.90
CA SER A 201 0.50 -16.72 -6.64
C SER A 201 1.01 -17.58 -5.50
N GLU A 202 0.11 -18.30 -4.84
CA GLU A 202 0.49 -19.35 -3.89
C GLU A 202 1.54 -20.32 -4.49
N ASP A 203 1.49 -20.51 -5.81
CA ASP A 203 2.41 -21.35 -6.57
C ASP A 203 3.83 -20.79 -6.59
N TYR A 204 4.02 -19.47 -6.69
CA TYR A 204 5.36 -18.87 -6.60
C TYR A 204 6.05 -19.23 -5.29
N TYR A 205 5.32 -19.10 -4.16
CA TYR A 205 5.88 -19.42 -2.85
C TYR A 205 6.21 -20.91 -2.72
N LYS A 206 5.36 -21.78 -3.27
CA LYS A 206 5.60 -23.24 -3.30
C LYS A 206 6.80 -23.62 -4.16
N GLU A 207 7.03 -22.91 -5.26
CA GLU A 207 8.12 -23.20 -6.21
C GLU A 207 9.47 -22.65 -5.74
N HIS A 208 9.49 -21.47 -5.12
CA HIS A 208 10.72 -20.76 -4.79
C HIS A 208 11.17 -20.93 -3.34
N PHE A 209 10.27 -21.30 -2.44
CA PHE A 209 10.58 -21.45 -1.02
C PHE A 209 10.20 -22.82 -0.48
N LYS A 210 10.93 -23.23 0.55
CA LYS A 210 10.70 -24.53 1.19
C LYS A 210 9.55 -24.44 2.17
N VAL A 211 8.49 -25.20 1.94
CA VAL A 211 7.39 -25.33 2.90
C VAL A 211 7.90 -25.97 4.20
N MET A 212 7.71 -25.28 5.32
CA MET A 212 8.01 -25.79 6.66
C MET A 212 6.76 -26.32 7.35
N VAL A 213 5.68 -25.54 7.33
CA VAL A 213 4.40 -25.91 7.95
C VAL A 213 3.26 -25.47 7.06
N LYS A 214 2.35 -26.39 6.72
CA LYS A 214 1.21 -26.14 5.83
C LYS A 214 -0.09 -25.93 6.61
N GLU A 215 -0.95 -25.06 6.10
CA GLU A 215 -2.36 -24.84 6.51
C GLU A 215 -2.63 -24.36 7.95
N ASN A 216 -1.71 -24.55 8.90
CA ASN A 216 -1.89 -24.19 10.32
C ASN A 216 -0.59 -23.71 10.99
N ALA A 217 0.27 -23.02 10.24
CA ALA A 217 1.54 -22.52 10.73
C ALA A 217 1.44 -21.75 12.06
N ILE A 218 0.56 -20.77 12.19
CA ILE A 218 0.40 -19.92 13.39
C ILE A 218 0.07 -20.78 14.62
N SER A 219 -0.86 -21.73 14.50
CA SER A 219 -1.26 -22.59 15.62
C SER A 219 -0.17 -23.60 16.02
N GLN A 220 0.64 -24.06 15.07
CA GLN A 220 1.74 -24.98 15.36
C GLN A 220 2.95 -24.25 15.97
N ILE A 221 3.33 -23.12 15.39
CA ILE A 221 4.49 -22.33 15.81
C ILE A 221 4.25 -21.70 17.19
N SER A 222 3.02 -21.29 17.52
CA SER A 222 2.69 -20.74 18.84
C SER A 222 2.81 -21.74 20.00
N LYS A 223 2.85 -23.04 19.72
CA LYS A 223 2.98 -24.12 20.72
C LYS A 223 4.43 -24.52 21.01
N ILE A 224 5.37 -24.01 20.24
CA ILE A 224 6.82 -24.20 20.43
C ILE A 224 7.30 -23.25 21.53
#